data_AF-W1X9N2-F1
#
_entry.id   AF-W1X9N2-F1
#
_cell.length_a   1.000
_cell.length_b   1.000
_cell.length_c   1.000
_cell.angle_alpha   90.00
_cell.angle_beta   90.00
_cell.angle_gamma   90.00
#
_symmetry.space_group_name_H-M   'P 1'
#
loop_
_entity.id
_entity.type
_entity.pdbx_description
1 polymer ?
#
loop_
_entity_poly.entity_id
_entity_poly.type
_entity_poly.pdbx_seq_one_letter_code
_entity_poly.pdbx_strand_id
1 'polypeptide(L)' 'MSQNKAFSTPFILAVLCIYFSYFLHGISVITLAQNMTSLAEKFSTDNAGIAYLISGIGLGRLISILFFGVISDKFGR' A
#
# COMPACT_ATOMS: atom_id res chain seq x y z
N MET A 1 19.28 8.59 31.37
CA MET A 1 18.39 7.48 31.78
C MET A 1 17.02 7.68 31.14
N SER A 2 16.71 7.00 30.02
CA SER A 2 15.33 6.71 29.53
C SER A 2 15.36 6.01 28.15
N GLN A 3 16.05 4.86 28.03
CA GLN A 3 15.98 4.04 26.80
C GLN A 3 14.78 3.05 26.82
N ASN A 4 13.97 3.05 27.88
CA ASN A 4 12.91 2.06 28.09
C ASN A 4 11.51 2.47 27.56
N LYS A 5 11.34 3.69 27.01
CA LYS A 5 10.02 4.13 26.48
C LYS A 5 9.76 3.72 25.03
N ALA A 6 10.79 3.33 24.27
CA ALA A 6 10.65 2.97 22.85
C ALA A 6 9.91 1.63 22.66
N PHE A 7 9.99 0.71 23.62
CA PHE A 7 9.30 -0.58 23.57
C PHE A 7 8.00 -0.53 24.39
N SER A 8 7.14 0.44 24.09
CA SER A 8 5.79 0.47 24.67
C SER A 8 4.84 -0.32 23.76
N THR A 9 3.84 -1.00 24.36
CA THR A 9 2.78 -1.72 23.63
C THR A 9 2.20 -0.95 22.42
N PRO A 10 1.92 0.37 22.49
CA PRO A 10 1.45 1.13 21.32
C PRO A 10 2.49 1.22 20.18
N PHE A 11 3.79 1.27 20.48
CA PHE A 11 4.83 1.29 19.44
C PHE A 11 4.91 -0.06 18.71
N ILE A 12 4.88 -1.17 19.45
CA ILE A 12 4.89 -2.53 18.86
C ILE A 12 3.64 -2.73 18.00
N LEU A 13 2.48 -2.28 18.49
CA LEU A 13 1.23 -2.34 17.75
C LEU A 13 1.30 -1.52 16.45
N ALA A 14 1.83 -0.29 16.50
CA ALA A 14 2.01 0.54 15.31
C ALA A 14 2.92 -0.12 14.27
N VAL A 15 4.05 -0.68 14.70
CA VAL A 15 4.97 -1.42 13.82
C VAL A 15 4.26 -2.60 13.16
N LEU A 16 3.56 -3.43 13.94
CA LEU A 16 2.80 -4.57 13.42
C LEU A 16 1.73 -4.13 12.41
N CYS A 17 0.96 -3.08 12.73
CA CYS A 17 -0.06 -2.55 11.82
C CYS A 17 0.53 -2.05 10.50
N ILE A 18 1.69 -1.37 10.53
CA ILE A 18 2.36 -0.88 9.32
C ILE A 18 2.82 -2.06 8.45
N TYR A 19 3.51 -3.05 9.02
CA TYR A 19 3.95 -4.23 8.27
C TYR A 19 2.78 -5.04 7.74
N PHE A 20 1.73 -5.22 8.54
CA PHE A 20 0.53 -5.93 8.12
C PHE A 20 -0.20 -5.20 6.98
N SER A 21 -0.27 -3.87 7.02
CA SER A 21 -0.83 -3.06 5.93
C SER A 21 -0.07 -3.27 4.63
N TYR A 22 1.28 -3.28 4.67
CA TYR A 22 2.09 -3.57 3.48
C TYR A 22 1.93 -5.00 2.98
N PHE A 23 1.78 -5.96 3.89
CA PHE A 23 1.51 -7.36 3.54
C PHE A 23 0.17 -7.51 2.81
N LEU A 24 -0.91 -6.94 3.36
CA LEU A 24 -2.23 -6.95 2.73
C LEU A 24 -2.24 -6.24 1.37
N HIS A 25 -1.51 -5.13 1.26
CA HIS A 25 -1.36 -4.43 -0.01
C HIS A 25 -0.61 -5.27 -1.06
N GLY A 26 0.41 -6.03 -0.64
CA GLY A 26 1.07 -7.00 -1.52
C GLY A 26 0.11 -8.08 -2.01
N ILE A 27 -0.68 -8.67 -1.10
CA ILE A 27 -1.70 -9.66 -1.44
C ILE A 27 -2.70 -9.08 -2.45
N SER A 28 -3.21 -7.87 -2.24
CA SER A 28 -4.20 -7.31 -3.15
C SER A 28 -3.66 -7.17 -4.57
N VAL A 29 -2.47 -6.61 -4.75
CA VAL A 29 -1.84 -6.46 -6.08
C VAL A 29 -1.56 -7.81 -6.73
N ILE A 30 -1.10 -8.80 -5.95
CA ILE A 30 -0.87 -10.16 -6.45
C ILE A 30 -2.19 -10.82 -6.89
N THR A 31 -3.25 -10.71 -6.09
CA THR A 31 -4.56 -11.25 -6.43
C THR A 31 -5.11 -10.62 -7.71
N LEU A 32 -4.92 -9.31 -7.91
CA LEU A 32 -5.27 -8.65 -9.18
C LEU A 32 -4.46 -9.24 -10.35
N ALA A 33 -3.14 -9.40 -10.18
CA ALA A 33 -2.26 -9.94 -11.21
C ALA A 33 -2.61 -11.40 -11.58
N GLN A 34 -2.99 -12.22 -10.60
CA GLN A 34 -3.39 -13.61 -10.82
C GLN A 34 -4.74 -13.75 -11.54
N ASN A 35 -5.62 -12.75 -11.43
CA ASN A 35 -6.96 -12.76 -12.01
C ASN A 35 -7.10 -11.85 -13.24
N MET A 36 -5.98 -11.45 -13.87
CA MET A 36 -5.98 -10.48 -14.96
C MET A 36 -6.88 -10.85 -16.12
N THR A 37 -6.94 -12.12 -16.53
CA THR A 37 -7.79 -12.57 -17.64
C THR A 37 -9.28 -12.35 -17.36
N SER A 38 -9.74 -12.66 -16.14
CA SER A 38 -11.15 -12.45 -15.76
C SER A 38 -11.47 -10.95 -15.62
N LEU A 39 -10.51 -10.16 -15.14
CA LEU A 39 -10.64 -8.70 -15.10
C LEU A 39 -10.70 -8.11 -16.52
N ALA A 40 -9.84 -8.56 -17.43
CA ALA A 40 -9.79 -8.09 -18.81
C ALA A 40 -11.16 -8.24 -19.50
N GLU A 41 -11.81 -9.39 -19.33
CA GLU A 41 -13.18 -9.65 -19.82
C GLU A 41 -14.20 -8.65 -19.23
N LYS A 42 -14.19 -8.46 -17.90
CA LYS A 42 -15.13 -7.55 -17.20
C LYS A 42 -14.94 -6.08 -17.57
N PHE A 43 -13.70 -5.65 -17.82
CA PHE A 43 -13.36 -4.29 -18.18
C PHE A 43 -13.37 -4.07 -19.71
N SER A 44 -13.74 -5.09 -20.51
CA SER A 44 -13.74 -5.03 -21.98
C SER A 44 -12.40 -4.55 -22.55
N THR A 45 -11.31 -5.06 -21.98
CA THR A 45 -9.93 -4.74 -22.34
C THR A 45 -9.12 -6.03 -22.46
N ASP A 46 -7.84 -5.92 -22.85
CA ASP A 46 -6.88 -7.02 -22.81
C ASP A 46 -6.05 -7.03 -21.52
N ASN A 47 -5.20 -8.05 -21.37
CA ASN A 47 -4.30 -8.17 -20.23
C ASN A 47 -3.33 -6.98 -20.12
N ALA A 48 -2.96 -6.34 -21.23
CA ALA A 48 -2.14 -5.14 -21.21
C ALA A 48 -2.87 -3.96 -20.55
N GLY A 49 -4.15 -3.75 -20.87
CA GLY A 49 -4.99 -2.74 -20.19
C GLY A 49 -5.09 -2.96 -18.68
N ILE A 50 -5.26 -4.22 -18.24
CA ILE A 50 -5.25 -4.53 -16.79
C ILE A 50 -3.86 -4.31 -16.18
N ALA A 51 -2.77 -4.61 -16.92
CA ALA A 51 -1.42 -4.31 -16.45
C ALA A 51 -1.20 -2.79 -16.26
N TYR A 52 -1.73 -1.96 -17.16
CA TYR A 52 -1.73 -0.51 -16.98
C TYR A 52 -2.49 -0.08 -15.73
N LEU A 53 -3.66 -0.66 -15.47
CA LEU A 53 -4.43 -0.39 -14.25
C LEU A 53 -3.64 -0.75 -12.98
N ILE A 54 -3.03 -1.94 -12.94
CA ILE A 54 -2.18 -2.38 -11.83
C ILE A 54 -0.96 -1.46 -11.66
N SER A 55 -0.34 -1.03 -12.77
CA SER A 55 0.77 -0.07 -12.74
C SER A 55 0.34 1.28 -12.14
N GLY A 56 -0.89 1.72 -12.42
CA GLY A 56 -1.49 2.92 -11.84
C GLY A 56 -1.64 2.83 -10.32
N ILE A 57 -1.96 1.65 -9.78
CA ILE A 57 -2.00 1.41 -8.32
C ILE A 57 -0.61 1.60 -7.71
N GLY A 58 0.43 1.04 -8.36
CA GLY A 58 1.82 1.18 -7.93
C GLY A 58 2.30 2.63 -7.98
N LEU A 59 2.08 3.32 -9.10
CA LEU A 59 2.42 4.74 -9.27
C LEU A 59 1.65 5.64 -8.30
N GLY A 60 0.35 5.38 -8.10
CA GLY A 60 -0.49 6.12 -7.17
C GLY A 60 0.05 6.09 -5.75
N ARG A 61 0.66 4.99 -5.32
CA ARG A 61 1.31 4.88 -4.00
C ARG A 61 2.57 5.74 -3.90
N LEU A 62 3.41 5.79 -4.95
CA LEU A 62 4.59 6.65 -4.97
C LEU A 62 4.19 8.12 -4.85
N ILE A 63 3.19 8.53 -5.63
CA ILE A 63 2.64 9.89 -5.59
C ILE A 63 2.05 10.18 -4.21
N SER A 64 1.25 9.26 -3.68
CA SER A 64 0.61 9.41 -2.36
C SER A 64 1.64 9.63 -1.24
N ILE A 65 2.75 8.90 -1.23
CA ILE A 65 3.80 9.07 -0.21
C ILE A 65 4.40 10.48 -0.26
N LEU A 66 4.60 11.06 -1.44
CA LEU A 66 5.12 12.42 -1.57
C LEU A 66 4.16 13.46 -0.98
N PHE A 67 2.86 13.35 -1.28
CA PHE A 67 1.87 14.29 -0.77
C PHE A 67 1.57 14.07 0.72
N PHE A 68 1.31 12.83 1.13
CA PHE A 68 0.98 12.52 2.51
C PHE A 68 2.17 12.65 3.45
N GLY A 69 3.42 12.57 2.96
CA GLY A 69 4.59 12.93 3.74
C GLY A 69 4.54 14.38 4.20
N VAL A 70 4.34 15.32 3.25
CA VAL A 70 4.22 16.76 3.55
C VAL A 70 3.02 17.05 4.46
N ILE A 71 1.89 16.37 4.24
CA ILE A 71 0.69 16.54 5.07
C ILE A 71 0.94 16.00 6.49
N SER A 72 1.55 14.82 6.62
CA SER A 72 1.89 14.23 7.93
C SER A 72 2.84 15.15 8.70
N ASP A 73 3.84 15.73 8.06
CA ASP A 73 4.75 16.67 8.73
C ASP A 73 4.01 17.92 9.27
N LYS A 74 2.91 18.33 8.64
CA LYS A 74 2.12 19.50 9.06
C LYS A 74 1.09 19.18 10.16
N PHE A 75 0.46 18.01 10.12
CA PHE A 75 -0.63 17.64 11.04
C PHE A 75 -0.20 16.68 12.15
N GLY A 76 1.03 16.17 12.10
CA GLY A 76 1.58 15.18 13.03
C GLY A 76 1.95 13.87 12.32
N ARG A 77 3.06 13.27 12.79
CA ARG A 77 3.52 11.93 12.39
C ARG A 77 2.83 10.83 13.19
#